data_AF-A0A965P759-F1
#
_entry.id   AF-A0A965P759-F1
#
_cell.length_a   1.000
_cell.length_b   1.000
_cell.length_c   1.000
_cell.angle_alpha   90.00
_cell.angle_beta   90.00
_cell.angle_gamma   90.00
#
_symmetry.space_group_name_H-M   'P 1'
#
loop_
_entity.id
_entity.type
_entity.pdbx_description
1 polymer ?
#
loop_
_entity_poly.entity_id
_entity_poly.type
_entity_poly.pdbx_seq_one_letter_code
_entity_poly.pdbx_strand_id
1 'polypeptide(L)'
;MNPEKTRSKQGQWLPGSSGNPAGRPAGSGHVARLRAELAQELPTIIQSLIEQAKAGDIQAIRIILDRVVPPLKAVDLPVRLELPAGGLSDQGRAIIASAACGEVSPADASQLVGAIGQLARIQEFDALVERVEKLEALN
;
A
#
# COMPACT_ATOMS: atom_id res chain seq x y z
N MET A 1 -30.30 21.76 23.30
CA MET A 1 -29.15 21.05 22.73
C MET A 1 -29.67 20.21 21.56
N ASN A 2 -29.24 20.53 20.33
CA ASN A 2 -29.86 20.06 19.08
C ASN A 2 -29.54 18.57 18.84
N PRO A 3 -30.50 17.70 18.46
CA PRO A 3 -30.20 16.31 18.10
C PRO A 3 -29.65 16.28 16.68
N GLU A 4 -28.33 16.43 16.53
CA GLU A 4 -27.67 16.31 15.24
C GLU A 4 -27.82 14.88 14.68
N LYS A 5 -28.07 14.82 13.38
CA LYS A 5 -28.52 13.65 12.62
C LYS A 5 -27.70 12.41 12.94
N THR A 6 -28.33 11.38 13.49
CA THR A 6 -27.69 10.11 13.90
C THR A 6 -27.52 9.10 12.76
N ARG A 7 -27.99 9.44 11.54
CA ARG A 7 -27.98 8.55 10.37
C ARG A 7 -27.51 9.27 9.11
N SER A 8 -26.79 8.55 8.25
CA SER A 8 -26.38 8.98 6.92
C SER A 8 -27.58 9.07 5.96
N LYS A 9 -27.39 9.68 4.78
CA LYS A 9 -28.41 9.75 3.72
C LYS A 9 -28.87 8.36 3.23
N GLN A 10 -28.11 7.32 3.52
CA GLN A 10 -28.40 5.92 3.18
C GLN A 10 -29.01 5.13 4.37
N GLY A 11 -29.36 5.81 5.47
CA GLY A 11 -29.97 5.20 6.65
C GLY A 11 -29.00 4.49 7.61
N GLN A 12 -27.69 4.50 7.31
CA GLN A 12 -26.67 3.90 8.17
C GLN A 12 -26.36 4.79 9.37
N TRP A 13 -26.10 4.21 10.55
CA TRP A 13 -25.65 4.98 11.71
C TRP A 13 -24.28 5.62 11.44
N LEU A 14 -24.13 6.89 11.84
CA LEU A 14 -22.82 7.54 11.82
C LEU A 14 -21.88 6.89 12.86
N PRO A 15 -20.55 6.88 12.63
CA PRO A 15 -19.60 6.38 13.62
C PRO A 15 -19.83 7.03 14.99
N GLY A 16 -19.91 6.21 16.04
CA GLY A 16 -20.19 6.68 17.41
C GLY A 16 -21.66 7.02 17.72
N SER A 17 -22.56 6.99 16.72
CA SER A 17 -24.00 7.30 16.89
C SER A 17 -24.92 6.06 16.98
N SER A 18 -24.37 4.85 16.81
CA SER A 18 -25.13 3.61 16.99
C SER A 18 -25.26 3.25 18.48
N GLY A 19 -26.30 2.49 18.85
CA GLY A 19 -26.48 1.97 20.23
C GLY A 19 -25.31 1.12 20.75
N ASN A 20 -24.37 0.76 19.87
CA ASN A 20 -23.05 0.26 20.23
C ASN A 20 -21.96 1.21 19.69
N PRO A 21 -21.48 2.18 20.48
CA PRO A 21 -20.48 3.16 20.06
C PRO A 21 -19.12 2.53 19.69
N ALA A 22 -18.78 1.39 20.29
CA ALA A 22 -17.54 0.65 20.01
C ALA A 22 -17.60 -0.20 18.74
N GLY A 23 -18.76 -0.28 18.08
CA GLY A 23 -18.96 -1.12 16.90
C GLY A 23 -19.05 -2.61 17.23
N ARG A 24 -19.27 -3.43 16.20
CA ARG A 24 -19.40 -4.89 16.34
C ARG A 24 -18.12 -5.48 16.96
N PRO A 25 -18.20 -6.33 18.01
CA PRO A 25 -17.02 -6.92 18.64
C PRO A 25 -16.13 -7.64 17.61
N ALA A 26 -14.82 -7.47 17.70
CA ALA A 26 -13.86 -8.16 16.85
C ALA A 26 -14.06 -9.69 16.97
N GLY A 27 -14.04 -10.40 15.85
CA GLY A 27 -14.25 -11.86 15.83
C GLY A 27 -15.70 -12.33 16.05
N SER A 28 -16.69 -11.44 16.15
CA SER A 28 -18.11 -11.83 16.28
C SER A 28 -18.85 -12.00 14.95
N GLY A 29 -18.13 -11.95 13.81
CA GLY A 29 -18.66 -12.09 12.46
C GLY A 29 -19.23 -13.48 12.15
N HIS A 30 -20.18 -13.58 11.21
CA HIS A 30 -20.65 -14.89 10.70
C HIS A 30 -19.47 -15.75 10.18
N VAL A 31 -18.53 -15.12 9.47
CA VAL A 31 -17.29 -15.77 9.00
C VAL A 31 -16.40 -16.25 10.15
N ALA A 32 -16.36 -15.52 11.27
CA ALA A 32 -15.56 -15.93 12.42
C ALA A 32 -16.16 -17.17 13.10
N ARG A 33 -17.48 -17.29 13.15
CA ARG A 33 -18.18 -18.50 13.61
C ARG A 33 -17.84 -19.70 12.72
N LEU A 34 -17.95 -19.55 11.40
CA LEU A 34 -17.60 -20.61 10.44
C LEU A 34 -16.14 -21.06 10.59
N ARG A 35 -15.21 -20.12 10.83
CA ARG A 35 -13.80 -20.45 11.09
C ARG A 35 -13.63 -21.26 12.38
N ALA A 36 -14.36 -20.91 13.44
CA ALA A 36 -14.31 -21.64 14.70
C ALA A 36 -14.89 -23.06 14.55
N GLU A 37 -16.00 -23.21 13.83
CA GLU A 37 -16.61 -24.50 13.52
C GLU A 37 -15.66 -25.39 12.70
N LEU A 38 -14.97 -24.83 11.71
CA LEU A 38 -14.01 -25.57 10.86
C LEU A 38 -12.67 -25.87 11.54
N ALA A 39 -12.28 -25.13 12.59
CA ALA A 39 -10.96 -25.21 13.20
C ALA A 39 -10.57 -26.61 13.67
N GLN A 40 -11.56 -27.39 14.14
CA GLN A 40 -11.34 -28.75 14.62
C GLN A 40 -11.14 -29.76 13.49
N GLU A 41 -11.78 -29.53 12.34
CA GLU A 41 -11.72 -30.42 11.16
C GLU A 41 -10.54 -30.11 10.23
N LEU A 42 -9.96 -28.92 10.37
CA LEU A 42 -8.87 -28.41 9.54
C LEU A 42 -7.69 -29.38 9.41
N PRO A 43 -7.17 -30.03 10.48
CA PRO A 43 -6.07 -30.99 10.35
C PRO A 43 -6.41 -32.17 9.43
N THR A 44 -7.61 -32.74 9.56
CA THR A 44 -8.08 -33.86 8.74
C THR A 44 -8.26 -33.44 7.28
N ILE A 45 -8.82 -32.26 7.05
CA ILE A 45 -8.99 -31.70 5.69
C ILE A 45 -7.63 -31.47 5.03
N ILE A 46 -6.65 -30.94 5.75
CA ILE A 46 -5.28 -30.73 5.25
C ILE A 46 -4.63 -32.07 4.88
N GLN A 47 -4.78 -33.10 5.71
CA GLN A 47 -4.24 -34.42 5.43
C GLN A 47 -4.83 -35.02 4.14
N SER A 48 -6.15 -34.94 3.97
CA SER A 48 -6.81 -35.40 2.74
C SER A 48 -6.34 -34.62 1.51
N LEU A 49 -6.16 -33.31 1.63
CA LEU A 49 -5.65 -32.47 0.55
C LEU A 49 -4.22 -32.87 0.15
N ILE A 50 -3.36 -33.21 1.12
CA ILE A 50 -2.00 -33.71 0.86
C ILE A 50 -2.05 -35.05 0.12
N GLU A 51 -2.93 -35.96 0.51
CA GLU A 51 -3.08 -37.26 -0.14
C GLU A 51 -3.56 -37.13 -1.59
N GLN A 52 -4.57 -36.28 -1.84
CA GLN A 52 -5.04 -35.98 -3.19
C GLN A 52 -3.94 -35.36 -4.05
N ALA A 53 -3.16 -34.42 -3.51
CA ALA A 53 -2.04 -33.82 -4.21
C ALA A 53 -0.96 -34.86 -4.56
N LYS A 54 -0.63 -35.78 -3.63
CA LYS A 54 0.31 -36.89 -3.88
C LYS A 54 -0.22 -37.87 -4.92
N ALA A 55 -1.54 -38.04 -5.02
CA ALA A 55 -2.19 -38.86 -6.04
C ALA A 55 -2.27 -38.18 -7.43
N GLY A 56 -1.79 -36.93 -7.56
CA GLY A 56 -1.73 -36.21 -8.83
C GLY A 56 -2.92 -35.29 -9.11
N ASP A 57 -3.75 -34.98 -8.11
CA ASP A 57 -4.79 -33.96 -8.27
C ASP A 57 -4.15 -32.57 -8.42
N ILE A 58 -4.24 -32.01 -9.63
CA ILE A 58 -3.67 -30.72 -10.01
C ILE A 58 -4.28 -29.57 -9.18
N GLN A 59 -5.56 -29.64 -8.83
CA GLN A 59 -6.21 -28.61 -8.02
C GLN A 59 -5.69 -28.64 -6.58
N ALA A 60 -5.56 -29.82 -5.99
CA ALA A 60 -4.98 -29.98 -4.65
C ALA A 60 -3.52 -29.47 -4.62
N ILE A 61 -2.71 -29.83 -5.63
CA ILE A 61 -1.34 -29.33 -5.79
C ILE A 61 -1.32 -27.81 -5.87
N ARG A 62 -2.18 -27.21 -6.70
CA ARG A 62 -2.24 -25.74 -6.85
C ARG A 62 -2.60 -25.05 -5.54
N ILE A 63 -3.61 -25.54 -4.83
CA ILE A 63 -4.03 -24.96 -3.53
C ILE A 63 -2.87 -25.00 -2.53
N ILE A 64 -2.12 -26.11 -2.47
CA ILE A 64 -0.96 -26.22 -1.58
C ILE A 64 0.15 -25.25 -2.01
N LEU A 65 0.51 -25.22 -3.29
CA LEU A 65 1.56 -24.31 -3.80
C LEU A 65 1.22 -22.85 -3.56
N ASP A 66 -0.01 -22.42 -3.85
CA ASP A 66 -0.48 -21.04 -3.66
C ASP A 66 -0.48 -20.59 -2.18
N ARG A 67 -0.46 -21.52 -1.23
CA ARG A 67 -0.46 -21.22 0.22
C ARG A 67 0.89 -21.39 0.89
N VAL A 68 1.72 -22.31 0.40
CA VAL A 68 3.04 -22.62 0.98
C VAL A 68 4.14 -21.81 0.30
N VAL A 69 4.04 -21.61 -1.01
CA VAL A 69 5.04 -20.84 -1.78
C VAL A 69 4.58 -19.38 -1.81
N PRO A 70 5.31 -18.45 -1.17
CA PRO A 70 4.97 -17.03 -1.29
C PRO A 70 5.06 -16.62 -2.77
N PRO A 71 4.13 -15.80 -3.27
CA PRO A 71 4.25 -15.28 -4.62
C PRO A 71 5.57 -14.53 -4.72
N LEU A 72 6.35 -14.84 -5.75
CA LEU A 72 7.55 -14.09 -6.10
C LEU A 72 7.11 -12.65 -6.37
N LYS A 73 7.35 -11.78 -5.40
CA LYS A 73 7.27 -10.34 -5.63
C LYS A 73 8.50 -9.96 -6.43
N ALA A 74 8.32 -9.14 -7.46
CA ALA A 74 9.45 -8.42 -8.02
C ALA A 74 10.09 -7.64 -6.87
N VAL A 75 11.32 -8.01 -6.51
CA VAL A 75 12.14 -7.26 -5.58
C VAL A 75 13.07 -6.46 -6.46
N ASP A 76 12.87 -5.15 -6.50
CA ASP A 76 13.82 -4.26 -7.15
C ASP A 76 15.10 -4.25 -6.31
N LEU A 77 16.22 -4.60 -6.93
CA LEU A 77 17.52 -4.58 -6.27
C LEU A 77 17.89 -3.12 -5.98
N PRO A 78 18.42 -2.81 -4.79
CA PRO A 78 18.82 -1.44 -4.48
C PRO A 78 19.92 -1.00 -5.44
N VAL A 79 19.64 0.08 -6.19
CA VAL A 79 20.62 0.67 -7.11
C VAL A 79 21.37 1.79 -6.41
N ARG A 80 22.70 1.77 -6.51
CA ARG A 80 23.53 2.90 -6.07
C ARG A 80 23.52 3.96 -7.16
N LEU A 81 23.01 5.13 -6.83
CA LEU A 81 23.00 6.29 -7.70
C LEU A 81 23.90 7.37 -7.11
N GLU A 82 24.94 7.74 -7.85
CA GLU A 82 25.75 8.91 -7.53
C GLU A 82 25.11 10.13 -8.17
N LEU A 83 24.40 10.91 -7.35
CA LEU A 83 23.80 12.15 -7.81
C LEU A 83 24.79 13.30 -7.68
N PRO A 84 24.93 14.16 -8.71
CA PRO A 84 25.81 15.30 -8.63
C PRO A 84 25.35 16.26 -7.54
N ALA A 85 26.31 16.90 -6.86
CA ALA A 85 26.05 18.06 -6.02
C ALA A 85 25.64 19.23 -6.93
N GLY A 86 24.35 19.32 -7.23
CA GLY A 86 23.78 20.27 -8.18
C GLY A 86 22.28 20.43 -7.98
N GLY A 87 21.66 21.22 -8.84
CA GLY A 87 20.22 21.48 -8.78
C GLY A 87 19.41 20.23 -9.13
N LEU A 88 18.11 20.27 -8.83
CA LEU A 88 17.17 19.19 -9.13
C LEU A 88 17.21 18.75 -10.61
N SER A 89 17.45 19.70 -11.53
CA SER A 89 17.61 19.41 -12.95
C SER A 89 18.88 18.61 -13.28
N ASP A 90 19.99 18.87 -12.60
CA ASP A 90 21.25 18.13 -12.79
C ASP A 90 21.10 16.70 -12.29
N GLN A 91 20.46 16.54 -11.13
CA GLN A 91 20.15 15.23 -10.56
C GLN A 91 19.22 14.44 -11.48
N GLY A 92 18.19 15.09 -12.05
CA GLY A 92 17.29 14.46 -13.02
C GLY A 92 18.00 13.98 -14.28
N ARG A 93 18.93 14.79 -14.82
CA ARG A 93 19.75 14.38 -15.97
C ARG A 93 20.66 13.21 -15.65
N ALA A 94 21.29 13.19 -14.47
CA ALA A 94 22.14 12.09 -14.05
C ALA A 94 21.37 10.75 -13.98
N ILE A 95 20.15 10.78 -13.44
CA ILE A 95 19.28 9.58 -13.38
C ILE A 95 18.93 9.06 -14.79
N ILE A 96 18.59 9.96 -15.71
CA ILE A 96 18.28 9.59 -17.10
C ILE A 96 19.51 8.99 -17.78
N ALA A 97 20.70 9.54 -17.52
CA ALA A 97 21.95 9.01 -18.05
C ALA A 97 22.27 7.60 -17.51
N SER A 98 22.12 7.36 -16.20
CA SER A 98 22.30 6.02 -15.61
C SER A 98 21.32 4.99 -16.18
N ALA A 99 20.09 5.40 -16.51
CA ALA A 99 19.13 4.52 -17.20
C ALA A 99 19.59 4.19 -18.63
N ALA A 100 20.12 5.18 -19.36
CA ALA A 100 20.64 4.98 -20.72
C ALA A 100 21.88 4.07 -20.74
N CYS A 101 22.71 4.10 -19.69
CA CYS A 101 23.86 3.22 -19.50
C CYS A 101 23.49 1.82 -18.98
N GLY A 102 22.22 1.58 -18.62
CA GLY A 102 21.75 0.29 -18.10
C GLY A 102 22.10 0.04 -16.62
N GLU A 103 22.52 1.06 -15.89
CA GLU A 103 22.83 0.97 -14.45
C GLU A 103 21.56 0.92 -13.59
N VAL A 104 20.48 1.54 -14.08
CA VAL A 104 19.16 1.64 -13.43
C VAL A 104 18.09 1.23 -14.43
N SER A 105 17.00 0.61 -13.96
CA SER A 105 15.90 0.28 -14.86
C SER A 105 15.19 1.56 -15.36
N PRO A 106 14.63 1.57 -16.57
CA PRO A 106 13.82 2.71 -17.05
C PRO A 106 12.62 3.03 -16.14
N ALA A 107 12.06 2.02 -15.47
CA ALA A 107 10.96 2.18 -14.54
C ALA A 107 11.40 2.94 -13.29
N ASP A 108 12.51 2.55 -12.67
CA ASP A 108 13.06 3.21 -11.49
C ASP A 108 13.49 4.65 -11.81
N ALA A 109 14.14 4.84 -12.96
CA ALA A 109 14.55 6.16 -13.42
C ALA A 109 13.33 7.10 -13.59
N SER A 110 12.24 6.61 -14.18
CA SER A 110 11.00 7.38 -14.29
C SER A 110 10.39 7.73 -12.92
N GLN A 111 10.42 6.80 -11.96
CA GLN A 111 9.92 7.07 -10.61
C GLN A 111 10.76 8.12 -9.89
N LEU A 112 12.09 8.01 -9.98
CA LEU A 112 13.03 8.94 -9.34
C LEU A 112 12.94 10.35 -9.94
N VAL A 113 12.86 10.48 -11.27
CA VAL A 113 12.64 11.78 -11.92
C VAL A 113 11.28 12.37 -11.51
N GLY A 114 10.24 11.54 -11.36
CA GLY A 114 8.96 11.96 -10.81
C GLY A 114 9.06 12.51 -9.38
N ALA A 115 9.86 11.86 -8.52
CA ALA A 115 10.12 12.31 -7.16
C ALA A 115 10.87 13.66 -7.13
N ILE A 116 11.86 13.85 -8.02
CA ILE A 116 12.53 15.14 -8.19
C ILE A 116 11.54 16.24 -8.58
N GLY A 117 10.61 15.96 -9.50
CA GLY A 117 9.57 16.92 -9.87
C GLY A 117 8.61 17.26 -8.73
N GLN A 118 8.32 16.30 -7.84
CA GLN A 118 7.56 16.57 -6.62
C GLN A 118 8.34 17.47 -5.65
N LEU A 119 9.62 17.23 -5.46
CA LEU A 119 10.49 18.06 -4.62
C LEU A 119 10.61 19.49 -5.15
N ALA A 120 10.71 19.67 -6.48
CA ALA A 120 10.74 21.00 -7.10
C ALA A 120 9.48 21.82 -6.75
N ARG A 121 8.29 21.20 -6.83
CA ARG A 121 7.04 21.85 -6.44
C ARG A 121 6.98 22.25 -4.97
N ILE A 122 7.57 21.46 -4.09
CA ILE A 122 7.65 21.80 -2.66
C ILE A 122 8.54 23.03 -2.48
N GLN A 123 9.73 23.06 -3.10
CA GLN A 123 10.62 24.23 -3.04
C GLN A 123 9.99 25.50 -3.60
N GLU A 124 9.24 25.39 -4.70
CA GLU A 124 8.47 26.51 -5.25
C GLU A 124 7.41 27.01 -4.27
N PHE A 125 6.71 26.10 -3.60
CA PHE A 125 5.71 26.46 -2.60
C PHE A 125 6.34 27.18 -1.40
N ASP A 126 7.45 26.66 -0.87
CA ASP A 126 8.16 27.28 0.25
C ASP A 126 8.65 28.69 -0.11
N ALA A 127 9.19 28.88 -1.32
CA ALA A 127 9.63 30.18 -1.81
C ALA A 127 8.46 31.17 -1.99
N LEU A 128 7.28 30.69 -2.39
CA LEU A 128 6.08 31.51 -2.50
C LEU A 128 5.58 31.94 -1.12
N VAL A 129 5.55 31.03 -0.13
CA VAL A 129 5.17 31.35 1.25
C VAL A 129 6.08 32.43 1.82
N GLU A 130 7.40 32.27 1.71
CA GLU A 130 8.37 33.26 2.21
C GLU A 130 8.14 34.64 1.58
N ARG A 131 7.81 34.68 0.29
CA ARG A 131 7.56 35.93 -0.43
C ARG A 131 6.24 36.59 -0.02
N VAL A 132 5.20 35.81 0.26
CA VAL A 132 3.92 36.32 0.77
C VAL A 132 4.10 36.90 2.16
N GLU A 133 4.77 36.20 3.07
CA GLU A 133 5.03 36.68 4.43
C GLU A 133 5.80 38.01 4.44
N LYS A 134 6.81 38.15 3.57
CA LYS A 134 7.54 39.42 3.41
C LYS A 134 6.67 40.57 2.94
N LEU A 135 5.70 40.31 2.07
CA LEU A 135 4.77 41.33 1.58
C LEU A 135 3.72 41.69 2.64
N GLU A 136 3.23 40.72 3.40
CA GLU A 136 2.29 40.95 4.49
C GLU A 136 2.94 41.76 5.63
N ALA A 137 4.22 41.56 5.90
CA ALA A 137 4.96 42.34 6.91
C ALA A 137 5.23 43.81 6.52
N LEU A 138 5.03 44.18 5.25
CA LEU A 138 5.22 45.55 4.73
C LEU A 138 3.93 46.40 4.75
N ASN A 139 2.78 45.78 5.02
CA ASN A 139 1.46 46.42 5.12
C ASN A 139 1.00 46.52 6.58
#